data_AF-A0A7M1S4M8-F1
#
_entry.id   AF-A0A7M1S4M8-F1
#
_cell.length_a   1.000
_cell.length_b   1.000
_cell.length_c   1.000
_cell.angle_alpha   90.00
_cell.angle_beta   90.00
_cell.angle_gamma   90.00
#
_symmetry.space_group_name_H-M   'P 1'
#
loop_
_entity.id
_entity.type
_entity.pdbx_description
1 polymer ?
#
loop_
_entity_poly.entity_id
_entity_poly.type
_entity_poly.pdbx_seq_one_letter_code
_entity_poly.pdbx_strand_id
1 'polypeptide(L)' 'MKRVEVVKAGEVKTEPFVLEDFIEAKVKPVTMEKITKKRLKETAKELGLSYDDEKLVFAKKILMYYMTKQ' A
#
# COMPACT_ATOMS: atom_id res chain seq x y z
N MET A 1 -33.96 -10.10 22.48
CA MET A 1 -33.20 -10.36 23.73
C MET A 1 -31.73 -10.53 23.35
N LYS A 2 -30.80 -9.73 23.90
CA LYS A 2 -29.36 -9.89 23.63
C LYS A 2 -28.78 -10.88 24.65
N ARG A 3 -28.04 -11.90 24.19
CA ARG A 3 -27.25 -12.77 25.07
C ARG A 3 -26.10 -11.95 25.64
N VAL A 4 -26.04 -11.83 26.97
CA VAL A 4 -24.94 -11.18 27.69
C VAL A 4 -24.17 -12.28 28.39
N GLU A 5 -22.87 -12.36 28.13
CA GLU A 5 -21.95 -13.30 28.77
C GLU A 5 -21.10 -12.51 29.77
N VAL A 6 -21.18 -12.89 31.04
CA VAL A 6 -20.45 -12.23 32.14
C VAL A 6 -19.15 -12.99 32.34
N VAL A 7 -18.03 -12.38 31.98
CA VAL A 7 -16.68 -12.95 32.13
C VAL A 7 -16.00 -12.44 33.39
N LYS A 8 -15.13 -13.26 33.99
CA LYS A 8 -14.33 -12.90 35.17
C LYS A 8 -13.09 -12.10 34.75
N ALA A 9 -12.55 -11.28 35.65
CA ALA A 9 -11.40 -10.42 35.36
C ALA A 9 -10.17 -11.17 34.82
N GLY A 10 -9.96 -12.43 35.21
CA GLY A 10 -8.86 -13.27 34.71
C GLY A 10 -9.09 -13.94 33.35
N GLU A 11 -10.31 -13.88 32.81
CA GLU A 11 -10.68 -14.40 31.49
C GLU A 11 -10.52 -13.34 30.39
N VAL A 12 -10.28 -12.08 30.79
CA VAL A 12 -10.05 -10.97 29.87
C VAL A 12 -8.55 -10.85 29.60
N LYS A 13 -8.14 -11.21 28.37
CA LYS A 13 -6.81 -10.87 27.87
C LYS A 13 -6.80 -9.40 27.46
N THR A 14 -6.11 -8.57 28.23
CA THR A 14 -5.85 -7.17 27.88
C THR A 14 -4.49 -7.07 27.22
N GLU A 15 -4.46 -6.70 25.94
CA GLU A 15 -3.23 -6.33 25.26
C GLU A 15 -2.97 -4.83 25.46
N PRO A 16 -1.72 -4.40 25.70
CA PRO A 16 -1.39 -2.98 25.78
C PRO A 16 -1.76 -2.27 24.48
N PHE A 17 -2.46 -1.14 24.59
CA PHE A 17 -2.73 -0.30 23.44
C PHE A 17 -1.46 0.50 23.09
N VAL A 18 -0.77 0.10 22.03
CA VAL A 18 0.39 0.82 21.47
C VAL A 18 -0.09 1.66 20.31
N LEU A 19 -0.21 2.98 20.53
CA LEU A 19 -0.76 3.89 19.53
C LEU A 19 0.06 3.87 18.23
N GLU A 20 1.37 3.65 18.33
CA GLU A 20 2.32 3.57 17.23
C GLU A 20 2.04 2.42 16.25
N ASP A 21 1.37 1.34 16.70
CA ASP A 21 0.98 0.21 15.83
C ASP A 21 -0.22 0.57 14.94
N PHE A 22 -0.97 1.61 15.30
CA PHE A 22 -2.16 2.10 14.59
C PHE A 22 -1.92 3.44 13.90
N ILE A 23 -0.81 4.10 14.20
CA ILE A 23 -0.32 5.21 13.41
C ILE A 23 0.45 4.61 12.25
N GLU A 24 0.14 5.06 11.03
CA GLU A 24 0.95 4.82 9.83
C GLU A 24 2.30 5.55 10.01
N ALA A 25 3.15 5.03 10.91
CA ALA A 25 4.36 5.68 11.36
C ALA A 25 5.32 5.73 10.19
N LYS A 26 5.28 6.88 9.51
CA LYS A 26 6.02 7.18 8.29
C LYS A 26 5.50 6.31 7.16
N VAL A 27 4.60 6.90 6.37
CA VAL A 27 4.78 6.86 4.92
C VAL A 27 6.25 7.21 4.71
N LYS A 28 7.12 6.18 4.67
CA LYS A 28 8.46 6.34 4.09
C LYS A 28 8.15 7.09 2.82
N PRO A 29 8.77 8.26 2.55
CA PRO A 29 8.64 8.84 1.22
C PRO A 29 8.86 7.64 0.32
N VAL A 30 7.85 7.31 -0.49
CA VAL A 30 7.98 6.19 -1.41
C VAL A 30 9.12 6.68 -2.28
N THR A 31 10.34 6.35 -1.87
CA THR A 31 11.50 6.33 -2.72
C THR A 31 11.03 5.26 -3.66
N MET A 32 10.34 5.71 -4.72
CA MET A 32 10.10 4.90 -5.88
C MET A 32 11.51 4.46 -6.20
N GLU A 33 11.88 3.25 -5.75
CA GLU A 33 13.11 2.64 -6.19
C GLU A 33 13.05 2.81 -7.69
N LYS A 34 14.09 3.44 -8.26
CA LYS A 34 14.08 3.74 -9.68
C LYS A 34 14.02 2.41 -10.41
N ILE A 35 12.81 1.98 -10.78
CA ILE A 35 12.61 0.77 -11.54
C ILE A 35 13.26 1.02 -12.90
N THR A 36 14.28 0.23 -13.22
CA THR A 36 14.93 0.32 -14.52
C THR A 36 13.98 -0.15 -15.61
N LYS A 37 14.12 0.38 -16.84
CA LYS A 37 13.34 -0.09 -17.99
C LYS A 37 13.47 -1.61 -18.19
N LYS A 38 14.64 -2.17 -17.89
CA LYS A 38 14.87 -3.62 -17.96
C LYS A 38 13.95 -4.38 -17.00
N ARG A 39 13.89 -3.95 -15.74
CA ARG A 39 13.02 -4.59 -14.74
C ARG A 39 11.55 -4.46 -15.10
N LEU A 40 11.13 -3.30 -15.63
CA LEU A 40 9.75 -3.09 -16.06
C LEU A 40 9.34 -4.02 -17.23
N LYS A 41 10.25 -4.26 -18.17
CA LYS A 41 10.04 -5.22 -19.28
C LYS A 41 9.95 -6.67 -18.77
N GLU A 42 10.81 -7.04 -17.83
CA GLU A 42 10.78 -8.37 -17.20
C GLU A 42 9.46 -8.60 -16.48
N THR A 43 9.02 -7.64 -15.66
CA THR A 43 7.74 -7.72 -14.94
C THR A 43 6.55 -7.77 -15.89
N ALA A 44 6.55 -6.99 -16.97
CA ALA A 44 5.49 -7.08 -17.99
C ALA A 44 5.42 -8.47 -18.61
N LYS A 45 6.57 -9.08 -18.91
CA LYS A 45 6.66 -10.44 -19.44
C LYS A 45 6.17 -11.49 -18.44
N GLU A 46 6.57 -11.38 -17.17
CA GLU A 46 6.12 -12.27 -16.08
C GLU A 46 4.60 -12.23 -15.90
N LEU A 47 3.99 -11.07 -16.09
CA LEU A 47 2.55 -10.86 -15.96
C LEU A 47 1.76 -11.08 -17.25
N GLY A 48 2.41 -11.45 -18.36
CA GLY A 48 1.76 -11.60 -19.67
C GLY A 48 1.22 -10.29 -20.26
N LEU A 49 1.75 -9.14 -19.82
CA LEU A 49 1.36 -7.82 -20.28
C LEU A 49 2.23 -7.37 -21.47
N SER A 50 1.64 -6.62 -22.39
CA SER A 50 2.39 -5.97 -23.45
C SER A 50 3.16 -4.76 -22.91
N TYR A 51 4.43 -4.67 -23.28
CA TYR A 51 5.26 -3.53 -22.93
C TYR A 51 5.20 -2.49 -24.07
N ASP A 52 4.72 -1.29 -23.76
CA ASP A 52 4.60 -0.16 -24.70
C ASP A 52 5.12 1.13 -24.04
N ASP A 53 6.29 1.60 -24.51
CA ASP A 53 6.97 2.77 -23.94
C ASP A 53 6.13 4.05 -24.09
N GLU A 54 5.37 4.21 -25.19
CA GLU A 54 4.58 5.43 -25.45
C GLU A 54 3.38 5.51 -24.51
N LYS A 55 2.65 4.40 -24.36
CA LYS A 55 1.50 4.32 -23.44
C LYS A 55 1.93 4.53 -21.98
N LEU A 56 3.08 3.98 -21.59
CA LEU A 56 3.64 4.17 -20.25
C LEU A 56 4.01 5.63 -19.97
N VAL A 57 4.64 6.31 -20.94
CA VAL A 57 4.96 7.74 -20.82
C VAL A 57 3.69 8.59 -20.72
N PHE A 58 2.67 8.28 -21.53
CA PHE A 58 1.37 8.96 -21.47
C PHE A 58 0.68 8.79 -20.11
N ALA A 59 0.55 7.54 -19.64
CA ALA A 59 -0.05 7.23 -18.34
C ALA A 59 0.67 7.93 -17.19
N LYS A 60 2.02 7.96 -17.22
CA LYS A 60 2.82 8.67 -16.23
C LYS A 60 2.51 10.17 -16.17
N LYS A 61 2.33 10.83 -17.32
CA LYS A 61 1.98 12.27 -17.35
C LYS A 61 0.62 12.53 -16.71
N ILE A 62 -0.38 11.69 -16.99
CA ILE A 62 -1.71 11.78 -16.39
C ILE A 62 -1.62 11.60 -14.86
N LEU A 63 -0.94 10.55 -14.40
CA LEU A 63 -0.79 10.28 -12.97
C LEU A 63 -0.09 11.43 -12.26
N MET A 64 1.02 11.94 -12.83
CA MET A 64 1.71 13.10 -12.26
C MET A 64 0.80 14.31 -12.15
N TYR A 65 0.01 14.62 -13.19
CA TYR A 65 -0.94 15.74 -13.15
C TYR A 65 -1.89 15.65 -11.95
N TYR A 66 -2.50 14.48 -11.73
CA TYR A 66 -3.42 14.28 -10.60
C TYR A 66 -2.71 14.27 -9.24
N MET A 67 -1.49 13.71 -9.16
CA MET A 67 -0.70 13.69 -7.93
C MET A 67 -0.21 15.09 -7.52
N THR A 68 0.03 16.00 -8.47
CA THR A 68 0.44 17.39 -8.18
C THR A 68 -0.73 18.36 -7.96
N LYS A 69 -1.97 17.91 -8.13
CA LYS A 69 -3.18 18.76 -8.03
C LYS A 69 -3.90 18.60 -6.68
N GLN A 70 -3.38 17.76 -5.78
CA GLN A 70 -3.74 17.73 -4.35
C GLN A 70 -2.86 18.71 -3.58
#